data_AF-K7F8A8-F1
#
_entry.id   AF-K7F8A8-F1
#
_cell.length_a   1.000
_cell.length_b   1.000
_cell.length_c   1.000
_cell.angle_alpha   90.00
_cell.angle_beta   90.00
_cell.angle_gamma   90.00
#
_symmetry.space_group_name_H-M   'P 1'
#
loop_
_entity.id
_entity.type
_entity.pdbx_description
1 polymer ?
#
loop_
_entity_poly.entity_id
_entity_poly.type
_entity_poly.pdbx_seq_one_letter_code
_entity_poly.pdbx_strand_id
1 'polypeptide(L)'
;ILVSVRVGSCLIVALILNKEMSCYDRRLRRTGPEQLNSRNDLVSPPQHSRVNGWSLPLHTFQVVALLFYTYLAIVGFGIYIPLLPHGWKYAAYAVSFILVIGVLFAHHLVAYIVAITIDPADQNVLAKKNYCSPMPVFDRSKHKHVIQNQHCYLCEVDVGPKAKHCSACNKCIADFDHHCKWLNNCVGGRNYWFFFNAVASAVLGVFLLILVILYVFIQYFVNPAELRTAPQFERVNGNNTWLAFLPLAPADITAAGIVAIAVITMLLGTASLLLLGHLLLFHLYLLGKKLSTFDYITEQRRMKNTRDLE
;
A
#
# COMPACT_ATOMS: atom_id res chain seq x y z
N ILE A 1 13.22 11.76 35.63
CA ILE A 1 13.75 12.97 34.95
C ILE A 1 14.63 12.44 33.81
N LEU A 2 14.29 12.37 32.53
CA LEU A 2 13.30 13.00 31.66
C LEU A 2 12.47 11.94 30.90
N VAL A 3 11.14 12.10 30.93
CA VAL A 3 10.22 11.61 29.90
C VAL A 3 9.63 12.87 29.29
N SER A 4 10.13 13.31 28.14
CA SER A 4 9.45 14.30 27.29
C SER A 4 10.14 14.39 25.94
N VAL A 5 9.87 13.46 25.03
CA VAL A 5 9.98 13.74 23.60
C VAL A 5 8.59 14.13 23.15
N ARG A 6 8.32 15.44 23.20
CA ARG A 6 7.13 16.05 22.62
C ARG A 6 7.06 15.67 21.15
N VAL A 7 6.10 14.82 20.80
CA VAL A 7 5.63 14.54 19.44
C VAL A 7 4.86 15.78 18.94
N GLY A 8 5.54 16.92 18.85
CA GLY A 8 4.95 18.22 18.51
C GLY A 8 5.02 18.56 17.02
N SER A 9 5.92 17.91 16.27
CA SER A 9 6.19 18.28 14.87
C SER A 9 5.60 17.31 13.83
N CYS A 10 5.18 16.10 14.24
CA CYS A 10 4.47 15.14 13.37
C CYS A 10 2.98 15.43 13.20
N LEU A 11 2.42 16.35 14.01
CA LEU A 11 1.00 16.67 13.93
C LEU A 11 0.66 17.40 12.63
N ILE A 12 1.59 18.14 12.00
CA ILE A 12 1.26 18.95 10.82
C ILE A 12 1.07 18.10 9.56
N VAL A 13 1.89 17.08 9.32
CA VAL A 13 1.72 16.18 8.15
C VAL A 13 0.55 15.21 8.35
N ALA A 14 0.37 14.71 9.59
CA ALA A 14 -0.81 13.95 9.95
C ALA A 14 -2.08 14.81 9.88
N LEU A 15 -2.04 16.09 10.25
CA LEU A 15 -3.17 17.02 10.12
C LEU A 15 -3.42 17.45 8.68
N ILE A 16 -2.42 17.50 7.79
CA ILE A 16 -2.64 17.81 6.36
C ILE A 16 -3.35 16.62 5.69
N LEU A 17 -2.91 15.38 5.94
CA LEU A 17 -3.62 14.19 5.48
C LEU A 17 -4.99 14.04 6.16
N ASN A 18 -5.12 14.39 7.45
CA ASN A 18 -6.37 14.26 8.20
C ASN A 18 -7.36 15.43 7.97
N LYS A 19 -6.93 16.64 7.55
CA LYS A 19 -7.81 17.76 7.15
C LYS A 19 -8.38 17.55 5.76
N GLU A 20 -7.58 17.07 4.81
CA GLU A 20 -8.08 16.71 3.48
C GLU A 20 -8.98 15.46 3.56
N MET A 21 -8.64 14.49 4.42
CA MET A 21 -9.54 13.38 4.73
C MET A 21 -10.78 13.82 5.51
N SER A 22 -10.73 14.83 6.39
CA SER A 22 -11.91 15.27 7.15
C SER A 22 -12.93 16.06 6.33
N CYS A 23 -12.54 16.74 5.25
CA CYS A 23 -13.49 17.45 4.38
C CYS A 23 -14.13 16.52 3.35
N TYR A 24 -13.43 15.47 2.91
CA TYR A 24 -13.98 14.46 2.00
C TYR A 24 -14.76 13.34 2.70
N ASP A 25 -14.36 12.92 3.90
CA ASP A 25 -14.99 11.79 4.62
C ASP A 25 -16.25 12.20 5.40
N ARG A 26 -16.48 13.50 5.60
CA ARG A 26 -17.77 14.00 6.11
C ARG A 26 -18.90 13.83 5.07
N ARG A 27 -18.56 13.59 3.80
CA ARG A 27 -19.48 13.41 2.67
C ARG A 27 -19.93 11.94 2.45
N LEU A 28 -19.39 10.99 3.23
CA LEU A 28 -19.69 9.54 3.13
C LEU A 28 -20.65 9.01 4.22
N ARG A 29 -21.25 9.90 5.02
CA ARG A 29 -22.33 9.51 5.94
C ARG A 29 -23.66 9.55 5.20
N ARG A 30 -24.12 8.38 4.76
CA ARG A 30 -25.57 8.12 4.67
C ARG A 30 -26.07 8.25 6.12
N THR A 31 -26.68 9.36 6.50
CA THR A 31 -27.65 9.54 7.61
C THR A 31 -28.19 10.96 7.45
N GLY A 32 -29.04 11.19 6.45
CA GLY A 32 -29.76 12.44 6.30
C GLY A 32 -31.15 12.13 5.77
N PRO A 33 -32.22 12.68 6.36
CA PRO A 33 -33.48 12.83 5.66
C PRO A 33 -33.28 13.98 4.67
N GLU A 34 -33.44 13.77 3.38
CA GLU A 34 -33.45 14.90 2.44
C GLU A 34 -34.89 15.19 2.00
N GLN A 35 -35.47 16.19 2.65
CA GLN A 35 -36.24 17.18 1.91
C GLN A 35 -35.32 17.80 0.85
N LEU A 36 -35.86 17.92 -0.37
CA LEU A 36 -35.23 18.51 -1.54
C LEU A 36 -34.53 19.85 -1.24
N ASN A 37 -33.21 19.93 -1.49
CA ASN A 37 -32.55 20.89 -2.37
C ASN A 37 -31.06 20.99 -2.04
N SER A 38 -30.20 20.41 -2.88
CA SER A 38 -28.93 21.02 -3.33
C SER A 38 -28.18 20.02 -4.20
N ARG A 39 -27.83 20.44 -5.42
CA ARG A 39 -26.86 19.76 -6.30
C ARG A 39 -25.52 19.61 -5.55
N ASN A 40 -25.23 18.42 -5.06
CA ASN A 40 -23.90 17.99 -4.66
C ASN A 40 -23.88 16.48 -4.85
N ASP A 41 -23.00 15.99 -5.74
CA ASP A 41 -22.97 14.61 -6.20
C ASP A 41 -23.02 13.59 -5.04
N LEU A 42 -24.23 13.05 -4.83
CA LEU A 42 -24.47 11.84 -4.06
C LEU A 42 -23.79 10.71 -4.86
N VAL A 43 -22.54 10.39 -4.52
CA VAL A 43 -21.90 9.19 -5.05
C VAL A 43 -22.71 8.00 -4.54
N SER A 44 -23.61 7.49 -5.38
CA SER A 44 -24.41 6.31 -5.09
C SER A 44 -23.46 5.14 -4.83
N PRO A 45 -23.69 4.34 -3.77
CA PRO A 45 -22.89 3.14 -3.55
C PRO A 45 -22.98 2.24 -4.79
N PRO A 46 -21.92 1.47 -5.08
CA PRO A 46 -21.93 0.59 -6.24
C PRO A 46 -23.12 -0.35 -6.15
N GLN A 47 -23.87 -0.45 -7.25
CA GLN A 47 -25.08 -1.26 -7.30
C GLN A 47 -24.77 -2.74 -6.98
N HIS A 48 -23.56 -3.19 -7.33
CA HIS A 48 -23.06 -4.54 -7.11
C HIS A 48 -21.95 -4.61 -6.05
N SER A 49 -21.90 -5.74 -5.34
CA SER A 49 -20.83 -6.07 -4.41
C SER A 49 -19.49 -6.22 -5.14
N ARG A 50 -18.45 -5.57 -4.63
CA ARG A 50 -17.07 -5.78 -5.09
C ARG A 50 -16.60 -7.15 -4.60
N VAL A 51 -16.19 -8.02 -5.52
CA VAL A 51 -15.69 -9.36 -5.18
C VAL A 51 -14.27 -9.28 -4.61
N ASN A 52 -13.36 -8.58 -5.28
CA ASN A 52 -11.97 -8.44 -4.84
C ASN A 52 -11.36 -7.16 -5.42
N GLY A 53 -10.03 -7.01 -5.35
CA GLY A 53 -9.27 -5.87 -5.87
C GLY A 53 -9.33 -5.67 -7.38
N TRP A 54 -9.78 -6.67 -8.14
CA TRP A 54 -9.88 -6.62 -9.60
C TRP A 54 -11.25 -6.16 -10.09
N SER A 55 -12.25 -6.04 -9.22
CA SER A 55 -13.56 -5.53 -9.65
C SER A 55 -13.44 -4.09 -10.16
N LEU A 56 -14.26 -3.74 -11.14
CA LEU A 56 -14.28 -2.38 -11.71
C LEU A 56 -15.22 -1.45 -10.92
N PRO A 57 -14.98 -0.13 -10.93
CA PRO A 57 -13.80 0.55 -11.49
C PRO A 57 -12.54 0.31 -10.64
N LEU A 58 -11.36 0.29 -11.26
CA LEU A 58 -10.10 0.24 -10.51
C LEU A 58 -9.84 1.59 -9.81
N HIS A 59 -9.38 1.55 -8.57
CA HIS A 59 -9.04 2.77 -7.84
C HIS A 59 -7.70 3.33 -8.35
N THR A 60 -7.59 4.65 -8.56
CA THR A 60 -6.36 5.28 -9.08
C THR A 60 -5.12 4.93 -8.27
N PHE A 61 -5.24 4.85 -6.93
CA PHE A 61 -4.13 4.44 -6.05
C PHE A 61 -3.61 3.03 -6.31
N GLN A 62 -4.46 2.07 -6.73
CA GLN A 62 -4.01 0.73 -7.09
C GLN A 62 -3.15 0.76 -8.36
N VAL A 63 -3.55 1.55 -9.35
CA VAL A 63 -2.77 1.76 -10.60
C VAL A 63 -1.45 2.44 -10.28
N VAL A 64 -1.48 3.51 -9.48
CA VAL A 64 -0.27 4.22 -9.04
C VAL A 64 0.69 3.30 -8.29
N ALA A 65 0.21 2.44 -7.39
CA ALA A 65 1.06 1.47 -6.69
C ALA A 65 1.74 0.50 -7.65
N LEU A 66 1.01 -0.03 -8.64
CA LEU A 66 1.57 -0.97 -9.61
C LEU A 66 2.61 -0.29 -10.51
N LEU A 67 2.30 0.90 -11.04
CA LEU A 67 3.25 1.69 -11.84
C LEU A 67 4.52 2.03 -11.04
N PHE A 68 4.36 2.41 -9.77
CA PHE A 68 5.48 2.72 -8.90
C PHE A 68 6.35 1.49 -8.61
N TYR A 69 5.73 0.34 -8.31
CA TYR A 69 6.45 -0.93 -8.16
C TYR A 69 7.23 -1.30 -9.44
N THR A 70 6.57 -1.22 -10.60
CA THR A 70 7.20 -1.50 -11.90
C THR A 70 8.37 -0.56 -12.17
N TYR A 71 8.22 0.73 -11.88
CA TYR A 71 9.31 1.71 -11.98
C TYR A 71 10.50 1.31 -11.10
N LEU A 72 10.28 1.04 -9.81
CA LEU A 72 11.35 0.64 -8.89
C LEU A 72 12.03 -0.66 -9.32
N ALA A 73 11.27 -1.64 -9.82
CA ALA A 73 11.82 -2.90 -10.31
C ALA A 73 12.67 -2.68 -11.57
N ILE A 74 12.17 -1.94 -12.57
CA ILE A 74 12.91 -1.65 -13.81
C ILE A 74 14.18 -0.87 -13.51
N VAL A 75 14.11 0.19 -12.69
CA VAL A 75 15.27 1.02 -12.37
C VAL A 75 16.27 0.26 -11.50
N GLY A 76 15.80 -0.47 -10.49
CA GLY A 76 16.65 -1.26 -9.61
C GLY A 76 17.37 -2.39 -10.34
N PHE A 77 16.62 -3.31 -10.96
CA PHE A 77 17.19 -4.49 -11.62
C PHE A 77 17.75 -4.20 -13.01
N GLY A 78 17.23 -3.19 -13.70
CA GLY A 78 17.69 -2.83 -15.03
C GLY A 78 18.88 -1.87 -15.01
N ILE A 79 18.98 -0.95 -14.04
CA ILE A 79 20.03 0.09 -14.06
C ILE A 79 21.04 -0.15 -12.94
N TYR A 80 20.63 -0.13 -11.68
CA TYR A 80 21.59 -0.02 -10.57
C TYR A 80 22.21 -1.33 -10.12
N ILE A 81 21.43 -2.41 -10.04
CA ILE A 81 21.94 -3.72 -9.65
C ILE A 81 23.02 -4.24 -10.61
N PRO A 82 22.86 -4.14 -11.95
CA PRO A 82 23.90 -4.58 -12.90
C PRO A 82 25.22 -3.81 -12.81
N LEU A 83 25.23 -2.61 -12.20
CA LEU A 83 26.43 -1.79 -12.01
C LEU A 83 27.24 -2.16 -10.77
N LEU A 84 26.74 -3.07 -9.94
CA LEU A 84 27.49 -3.54 -8.78
C LEU A 84 28.76 -4.30 -9.22
N PRO A 85 29.91 -4.07 -8.58
CA PRO A 85 31.17 -4.69 -8.96
C PRO A 85 31.12 -6.21 -8.82
N HIS A 86 31.59 -6.91 -9.85
CA HIS A 86 31.65 -8.38 -9.92
C HIS A 86 33.03 -8.96 -9.55
N GLY A 87 33.89 -8.19 -8.87
CA GLY A 87 35.22 -8.65 -8.49
C GLY A 87 35.16 -9.97 -7.71
N TRP A 88 36.04 -10.93 -8.02
CA TRP A 88 35.99 -12.32 -7.52
C TRP A 88 35.95 -12.45 -5.98
N LYS A 89 36.46 -11.45 -5.24
CA LYS A 89 36.41 -11.37 -3.77
C LYS A 89 35.01 -11.00 -3.22
N TYR A 90 34.22 -10.29 -4.01
CA TYR A 90 32.88 -9.79 -3.66
C TYR A 90 31.77 -10.48 -4.46
N ALA A 91 32.11 -11.24 -5.51
CA ALA A 91 31.17 -11.86 -6.43
C ALA A 91 30.17 -12.79 -5.73
N ALA A 92 30.61 -13.64 -4.79
CA ALA A 92 29.70 -14.51 -4.05
C ALA A 92 28.70 -13.70 -3.20
N TYR A 93 29.17 -12.69 -2.47
CA TYR A 93 28.32 -11.83 -1.65
C TYR A 93 27.38 -10.97 -2.50
N ALA A 94 27.87 -10.42 -3.62
CA ALA A 94 27.09 -9.63 -4.56
C ALA A 94 25.99 -10.49 -5.20
N VAL A 95 26.31 -11.69 -5.69
CA VAL A 95 25.33 -12.61 -6.27
C VAL A 95 24.29 -13.03 -5.24
N SER A 96 24.71 -13.39 -4.02
CA SER A 96 23.76 -13.71 -2.94
C SER A 96 22.87 -12.51 -2.58
N PHE A 97 23.42 -11.30 -2.55
CA PHE A 97 22.68 -10.08 -2.23
C PHE A 97 21.66 -9.72 -3.32
N ILE A 98 22.05 -9.84 -4.59
CA ILE A 98 21.17 -9.63 -5.74
C ILE A 98 20.02 -10.65 -5.74
N LEU A 99 20.32 -11.93 -5.46
CA LEU A 99 19.31 -12.97 -5.34
C LEU A 99 18.32 -12.65 -4.21
N VAL A 100 18.80 -12.22 -3.04
CA VAL A 100 17.94 -11.83 -1.91
C VAL A 100 17.01 -10.68 -2.28
N ILE A 101 17.50 -9.62 -2.92
CA ILE A 101 16.66 -8.50 -3.38
C ILE A 101 15.64 -8.98 -4.41
N GLY A 102 16.05 -9.82 -5.37
CA GLY A 102 15.17 -10.42 -6.37
C GLY A 102 14.02 -11.23 -5.74
N VAL A 103 14.35 -12.14 -4.83
CA VAL A 103 13.36 -12.95 -4.11
C VAL A 103 12.42 -12.07 -3.31
N LEU A 104 12.92 -11.03 -2.66
CA LEU A 104 12.10 -10.12 -1.86
C LEU A 104 11.10 -9.31 -2.72
N PHE A 105 11.54 -8.81 -3.88
CA PHE A 105 10.65 -8.12 -4.83
C PHE A 105 9.59 -9.06 -5.42
N ALA A 106 9.96 -10.32 -5.72
CA ALA A 106 9.03 -11.34 -6.18
C ALA A 106 8.02 -11.72 -5.09
N HIS A 107 8.49 -11.94 -3.86
CA HIS A 107 7.63 -12.21 -2.71
C HIS A 107 6.65 -11.06 -2.45
N HIS A 108 7.11 -9.81 -2.52
CA HIS A 108 6.25 -8.64 -2.41
C HIS A 108 5.13 -8.66 -3.47
N LEU A 109 5.49 -8.88 -4.74
CA LEU A 109 4.53 -8.95 -5.84
C LEU A 109 3.49 -10.04 -5.63
N VAL A 110 3.93 -11.25 -5.25
CA VAL A 110 3.04 -12.37 -4.96
C VAL A 110 2.12 -12.04 -3.79
N ALA A 111 2.65 -11.56 -2.67
CA ALA A 111 1.85 -11.18 -1.50
C ALA A 111 0.82 -10.10 -1.84
N TYR A 112 1.21 -9.09 -2.62
CA TYR A 112 0.31 -8.04 -3.11
C TYR A 112 -0.79 -8.60 -4.01
N ILE A 113 -0.44 -9.39 -5.03
CA ILE A 113 -1.40 -10.01 -5.96
C ILE A 113 -2.39 -10.91 -5.20
N VAL A 114 -1.91 -11.69 -4.24
CA VAL A 114 -2.78 -12.54 -3.41
C VAL A 114 -3.71 -11.68 -2.54
N ALA A 115 -3.20 -10.61 -1.90
CA ALA A 115 -4.00 -9.71 -1.08
C ALA A 115 -5.14 -9.01 -1.87
N ILE A 116 -4.89 -8.63 -3.13
CA ILE A 116 -5.92 -8.04 -4.01
C ILE A 116 -6.86 -9.09 -4.60
N THR A 117 -6.43 -10.35 -4.76
CA THR A 117 -7.25 -11.39 -5.42
C THR A 117 -8.22 -12.07 -4.47
N ILE A 118 -7.84 -12.26 -3.20
CA ILE A 118 -8.71 -12.89 -2.19
C ILE A 118 -9.97 -12.04 -1.99
N ASP A 119 -11.14 -12.69 -2.05
CA ASP A 119 -12.41 -12.09 -1.59
C ASP A 119 -12.44 -12.14 -0.05
N PRO A 120 -12.38 -10.99 0.65
CA PRO A 120 -12.35 -10.95 2.12
C PRO A 120 -13.75 -11.05 2.75
N ALA A 121 -14.81 -11.36 1.98
CA ALA A 121 -16.17 -11.44 2.48
C ALA A 121 -16.33 -12.49 3.59
N ASP A 122 -17.35 -12.25 4.43
CA ASP A 122 -17.81 -13.19 5.43
C ASP A 122 -18.26 -14.52 4.79
N GLN A 123 -18.06 -15.65 5.48
CA GLN A 123 -18.36 -16.99 4.95
C GLN A 123 -19.84 -17.14 4.56
N ASN A 124 -20.76 -16.58 5.34
CA ASN A 124 -22.19 -16.67 5.05
C ASN A 124 -22.57 -15.80 3.85
N VAL A 125 -21.86 -14.70 3.63
CA VAL A 125 -22.01 -13.89 2.41
C VAL A 125 -21.54 -14.66 1.17
N LEU A 126 -20.41 -15.36 1.27
CA LEU A 126 -19.86 -16.18 0.19
C LEU A 126 -20.75 -17.38 -0.15
N ALA A 127 -21.43 -17.94 0.84
CA ALA A 127 -22.36 -19.07 0.66
C ALA A 127 -23.64 -18.69 -0.12
N LYS A 128 -23.92 -17.39 -0.31
CA LYS A 128 -25.15 -16.91 -0.95
C LYS A 128 -25.04 -17.03 -2.47
N LYS A 129 -25.95 -17.82 -3.09
CA LYS A 129 -26.03 -18.02 -4.56
C LYS A 129 -26.12 -16.72 -5.37
N ASN A 130 -26.73 -15.68 -4.79
CA ASN A 130 -27.01 -14.41 -5.45
C ASN A 130 -26.11 -13.25 -4.98
N TYR A 131 -24.95 -13.51 -4.37
CA TYR A 131 -24.07 -12.48 -3.78
C TYR A 131 -23.61 -11.37 -4.76
N CYS A 132 -23.56 -11.64 -6.07
CA CYS A 132 -23.25 -10.64 -7.10
C CYS A 132 -24.45 -9.79 -7.56
N SER A 133 -25.65 -10.08 -7.05
CA SER A 133 -26.87 -9.36 -7.42
C SER A 133 -26.84 -7.92 -6.91
N PRO A 134 -27.61 -7.01 -7.52
CA PRO A 134 -27.76 -5.66 -7.01
C PRO A 134 -28.18 -5.66 -5.53
N MET A 135 -27.45 -4.91 -4.72
CA MET A 135 -27.72 -4.79 -3.30
C MET A 135 -28.88 -3.83 -3.03
N PRO A 136 -29.77 -4.13 -2.07
CA PRO A 136 -30.89 -3.27 -1.75
C PRO A 136 -30.44 -1.95 -1.11
N VAL A 137 -31.31 -0.93 -1.16
CA VAL A 137 -31.09 0.32 -0.43
C VAL A 137 -31.40 0.09 1.05
N PHE A 138 -30.46 0.47 1.92
CA PHE A 138 -30.66 0.35 3.36
C PHE A 138 -31.76 1.31 3.85
N ASP A 139 -32.81 0.76 4.44
CA ASP A 139 -33.92 1.51 5.01
C ASP A 139 -33.74 1.72 6.52
N ARG A 140 -33.48 2.98 6.90
CA ARG A 140 -33.29 3.37 8.31
C ARG A 140 -34.56 3.41 9.13
N SER A 141 -35.72 3.47 8.48
CA SER A 141 -37.00 3.43 9.18
C SER A 141 -37.26 2.04 9.79
N LYS A 142 -36.76 0.99 9.11
CA LYS A 142 -36.85 -0.40 9.56
C LYS A 142 -35.74 -0.79 10.54
N HIS A 143 -34.49 -0.43 10.22
CA HIS A 143 -33.33 -0.82 11.02
C HIS A 143 -32.43 0.38 11.33
N LYS A 144 -32.06 0.54 12.61
CA LYS A 144 -31.16 1.63 13.04
C LYS A 144 -29.73 1.45 12.52
N HIS A 145 -29.26 0.19 12.46
CA HIS A 145 -27.92 -0.17 12.02
C HIS A 145 -27.97 -1.26 10.95
N VAL A 146 -27.00 -1.24 10.03
CA VAL A 146 -26.90 -2.23 8.94
C VAL A 146 -26.75 -3.65 9.48
N ILE A 147 -26.01 -3.80 10.59
CA ILE A 147 -25.86 -5.05 11.31
C ILE A 147 -26.48 -4.89 12.70
N GLN A 148 -27.42 -5.77 13.08
CA GLN A 148 -27.97 -5.87 14.44
C GLN A 148 -28.06 -7.34 14.83
N ASN A 149 -27.71 -7.68 16.07
CA ASN A 149 -27.73 -9.06 16.57
C ASN A 149 -26.99 -10.05 15.65
N GLN A 150 -25.84 -9.62 15.10
CA GLN A 150 -25.04 -10.39 14.14
C GLN A 150 -25.75 -10.70 12.80
N HIS A 151 -26.88 -10.05 12.52
CA HIS A 151 -27.55 -10.15 11.23
C HIS A 151 -27.31 -8.88 10.40
N CYS A 152 -26.89 -9.04 9.14
CA CYS A 152 -26.75 -7.93 8.20
C CYS A 152 -28.00 -7.80 7.33
N TYR A 153 -28.76 -6.71 7.49
CA TYR A 153 -30.00 -6.47 6.72
C TYR A 153 -29.78 -6.01 5.28
N LEU A 154 -28.54 -5.72 4.90
CA LEU A 154 -28.21 -5.45 3.49
C LEU A 154 -27.85 -6.74 2.76
N CYS A 155 -27.00 -7.56 3.38
CA CYS A 155 -26.58 -8.84 2.79
C CYS A 155 -27.62 -9.95 3.03
N GLU A 156 -28.57 -9.73 3.95
CA GLU A 156 -29.57 -10.68 4.45
C GLU A 156 -28.96 -12.03 4.83
N VAL A 157 -27.95 -11.97 5.69
CA VAL A 157 -27.28 -13.13 6.26
C VAL A 157 -26.81 -12.81 7.66
N ASP A 158 -26.74 -13.82 8.50
CA ASP A 158 -25.99 -13.74 9.75
C ASP A 158 -24.49 -13.66 9.43
N VAL A 159 -23.74 -12.91 10.21
CA VAL A 159 -22.31 -12.64 10.01
C VAL A 159 -21.55 -12.84 11.32
N GLY A 160 -20.23 -13.03 11.23
CA GLY A 160 -19.41 -13.21 12.43
C GLY A 160 -19.44 -11.99 13.38
N PRO A 161 -19.09 -12.17 14.67
CA PRO A 161 -19.13 -11.10 15.68
C PRO A 161 -18.20 -9.93 15.36
N LYS A 162 -17.10 -10.18 14.64
CA LYS A 162 -16.13 -9.18 14.19
C LYS A 162 -16.37 -8.70 12.75
N ALA A 163 -17.42 -9.20 12.09
CA ALA A 163 -17.73 -8.79 10.73
C ALA A 163 -18.28 -7.36 10.70
N LYS A 164 -17.95 -6.62 9.63
CA LYS A 164 -18.50 -5.29 9.37
C LYS A 164 -18.93 -5.19 7.91
N HIS A 165 -20.02 -4.45 7.68
CA HIS A 165 -20.46 -4.13 6.32
C HIS A 165 -19.65 -2.94 5.79
N CYS A 166 -18.88 -3.16 4.72
CA CYS A 166 -18.16 -2.10 4.03
C CYS A 166 -19.05 -1.54 2.92
N SER A 167 -19.43 -0.26 3.01
CA SER A 167 -20.25 0.40 1.98
C SER A 167 -19.52 0.57 0.64
N ALA A 168 -18.20 0.72 0.65
CA ALA A 168 -17.39 0.85 -0.57
C ALA A 168 -17.30 -0.46 -1.36
N CYS A 169 -17.22 -1.61 -0.67
CA CYS A 169 -17.28 -2.93 -1.30
C CYS A 169 -18.71 -3.49 -1.39
N ASN A 170 -19.67 -2.85 -0.73
CA ASN A 170 -21.07 -3.23 -0.59
C ASN A 170 -21.29 -4.68 -0.11
N LYS A 171 -20.52 -5.10 0.90
CA LYS A 171 -20.57 -6.46 1.46
C LYS A 171 -20.04 -6.53 2.89
N CYS A 172 -20.41 -7.59 3.61
CA CYS A 172 -19.80 -7.88 4.91
C CYS A 172 -18.45 -8.57 4.76
N ILE A 173 -17.48 -8.10 5.54
CA ILE A 173 -16.10 -8.56 5.58
C ILE A 173 -15.88 -9.25 6.93
N ALA A 174 -15.36 -10.48 6.92
CA ALA A 174 -14.98 -11.18 8.14
C ALA A 174 -13.73 -10.55 8.76
N ASP A 175 -13.70 -10.44 10.10
CA ASP A 175 -12.62 -9.81 10.87
C ASP A 175 -12.12 -8.50 10.23
N PHE A 176 -13.06 -7.56 10.04
CA PHE A 176 -12.82 -6.36 9.25
C PHE A 176 -11.72 -5.49 9.87
N ASP A 177 -10.72 -5.13 9.06
CA ASP A 177 -9.67 -4.20 9.47
C ASP A 177 -9.89 -2.81 8.87
N HIS A 178 -9.84 -2.69 7.55
CA HIS A 178 -10.11 -1.43 6.85
C HIS A 178 -10.43 -1.68 5.37
N HIS A 179 -10.96 -0.66 4.69
CA HIS A 179 -11.03 -0.64 3.24
C HIS A 179 -9.76 0.02 2.68
N CYS A 180 -8.98 -0.72 1.89
CA CYS A 180 -7.70 -0.24 1.37
C CYS A 180 -7.84 0.19 -0.10
N LYS A 181 -7.70 1.50 -0.33
CA LYS A 181 -7.72 2.08 -1.68
C LYS A 181 -6.53 1.65 -2.56
N TRP A 182 -5.40 1.32 -1.95
CA TRP A 182 -4.20 0.83 -2.64
C TRP A 182 -4.35 -0.61 -3.14
N LEU A 183 -5.14 -1.43 -2.43
CA LEU A 183 -5.51 -2.78 -2.86
C LEU A 183 -6.78 -2.80 -3.71
N ASN A 184 -7.51 -1.68 -3.73
CA ASN A 184 -8.87 -1.60 -4.25
C ASN A 184 -9.79 -2.69 -3.64
N ASN A 185 -9.52 -3.07 -2.40
CA ASN A 185 -10.16 -4.20 -1.72
C ASN A 185 -10.21 -3.93 -0.21
N CYS A 186 -11.09 -4.64 0.49
CA CYS A 186 -11.02 -4.66 1.96
C CYS A 186 -9.86 -5.51 2.44
N VAL A 187 -9.30 -5.13 3.58
CA VAL A 187 -8.42 -5.96 4.40
C VAL A 187 -9.27 -6.51 5.55
N GLY A 188 -9.31 -7.83 5.65
CA GLY A 188 -10.01 -8.56 6.71
C GLY A 188 -9.30 -9.89 6.99
N GLY A 189 -9.93 -10.77 7.78
CA GLY A 189 -9.28 -11.99 8.28
C GLY A 189 -8.66 -12.87 7.20
N ARG A 190 -9.33 -13.01 6.04
CA ARG A 190 -8.89 -13.88 4.95
C ARG A 190 -7.64 -13.39 4.19
N ASN A 191 -7.37 -12.08 4.18
CA ASN A 191 -6.26 -11.50 3.43
C ASN A 191 -5.30 -10.63 4.25
N TYR A 192 -5.54 -10.48 5.57
CA TYR A 192 -4.72 -9.63 6.45
C TYR A 192 -3.23 -9.97 6.40
N TRP A 193 -2.88 -11.25 6.50
CA TRP A 193 -1.47 -11.67 6.49
C TRP A 193 -0.78 -11.41 5.16
N PHE A 194 -1.49 -11.54 4.03
CA PHE A 194 -0.92 -11.19 2.73
C PHE A 194 -0.71 -9.68 2.59
N PHE A 195 -1.65 -8.87 3.07
CA PHE A 195 -1.47 -7.43 3.18
C PHE A 195 -0.26 -7.06 4.06
N PHE A 196 -0.17 -7.65 5.26
CA PHE A 196 0.93 -7.39 6.19
C PHE A 196 2.28 -7.77 5.59
N ASN A 197 2.37 -8.96 4.98
CA ASN A 197 3.58 -9.42 4.29
C ASN A 197 3.93 -8.53 3.09
N ALA A 198 2.95 -8.05 2.33
CA ALA A 198 3.18 -7.11 1.24
C ALA A 198 3.79 -5.79 1.76
N VAL A 199 3.26 -5.22 2.86
CA VAL A 199 3.82 -3.99 3.47
C VAL A 199 5.22 -4.24 4.04
N ALA A 200 5.43 -5.30 4.80
CA ALA A 200 6.73 -5.62 5.40
C ALA A 200 7.81 -5.88 4.35
N SER A 201 7.50 -6.67 3.32
CA SER A 201 8.43 -6.92 2.21
C SER A 201 8.70 -5.68 1.36
N ALA A 202 7.72 -4.78 1.19
CA ALA A 202 7.93 -3.50 0.51
C ALA A 202 8.91 -2.60 1.28
N VAL A 203 8.74 -2.48 2.61
CA VAL A 203 9.65 -1.70 3.47
C VAL A 203 11.07 -2.22 3.34
N LEU A 204 11.27 -3.53 3.48
CA LEU A 204 12.59 -4.13 3.38
C LEU A 204 13.17 -4.01 1.95
N GLY A 205 12.35 -4.23 0.92
CA GLY A 205 12.78 -4.16 -0.48
C GLY A 205 13.21 -2.75 -0.89
N VAL A 206 12.42 -1.74 -0.52
CA VAL A 206 12.75 -0.33 -0.75
C VAL A 206 14.00 0.07 0.04
N PHE A 207 14.12 -0.35 1.30
CA PHE A 207 15.31 -0.07 2.10
C PHE A 207 16.59 -0.63 1.46
N LEU A 208 16.59 -1.91 1.06
CA LEU A 208 17.74 -2.52 0.40
C LEU A 208 18.06 -1.87 -0.96
N LEU A 209 17.03 -1.50 -1.73
CA LEU A 209 17.21 -0.80 -2.99
C LEU A 209 17.86 0.59 -2.79
N ILE A 210 17.44 1.34 -1.77
CA ILE A 210 18.06 2.63 -1.39
C ILE A 210 19.54 2.43 -1.08
N LEU A 211 19.92 1.38 -0.34
CA LEU A 211 21.33 1.10 -0.04
C LEU A 211 22.15 0.81 -1.31
N VAL A 212 21.59 0.04 -2.25
CA VAL A 212 22.23 -0.22 -3.55
C VAL A 212 22.45 1.08 -4.32
N ILE A 213 21.40 1.89 -4.46
CA ILE A 213 21.48 3.13 -5.24
C ILE A 213 22.42 4.12 -4.56
N LEU A 214 22.41 4.21 -3.22
CA LEU A 214 23.34 5.04 -2.47
C LEU A 214 24.79 4.60 -2.68
N TYR A 215 25.06 3.29 -2.64
CA TYR A 215 26.39 2.76 -2.91
C TYR A 215 26.85 3.13 -4.33
N VAL A 216 26.02 2.88 -5.34
CA VAL A 216 26.33 3.23 -6.74
C VAL A 216 26.53 4.74 -6.90
N PHE A 217 25.68 5.55 -6.28
CA PHE A 217 25.80 7.02 -6.29
C PHE A 217 27.13 7.48 -5.69
N ILE A 218 27.54 6.93 -4.54
CA ILE A 218 28.83 7.27 -3.92
C ILE A 218 29.99 6.83 -4.81
N GLN A 219 29.98 5.58 -5.31
CA GLN A 219 31.05 5.05 -6.16
C GLN A 219 31.17 5.82 -7.47
N TYR A 220 30.07 6.31 -8.03
CA TYR A 220 30.08 7.15 -9.22
C TYR A 220 30.97 8.39 -9.06
N PHE A 221 30.97 9.03 -7.88
CA PHE A 221 31.81 10.20 -7.61
C PHE A 221 33.19 9.87 -7.06
N VAL A 222 33.35 8.75 -6.35
CA VAL A 222 34.62 8.36 -5.72
C VAL A 222 35.52 7.59 -6.68
N ASN A 223 35.00 6.54 -7.30
CA ASN A 223 35.75 5.69 -8.22
C ASN A 223 34.82 5.04 -9.25
N PRO A 224 34.46 5.75 -10.34
CA PRO A 224 33.52 5.24 -11.33
C PRO A 224 34.03 4.00 -12.08
N ALA A 225 35.33 3.68 -12.03
CA ALA A 225 35.88 2.49 -12.65
C ALA A 225 35.36 1.19 -11.99
N GLU A 226 35.05 1.21 -10.69
CA GLU A 226 34.46 0.08 -9.95
C GLU A 226 33.05 -0.28 -10.45
N LEU A 227 32.33 0.68 -11.05
CA LEU A 227 30.99 0.46 -11.60
C LEU A 227 31.01 0.05 -13.08
N ARG A 228 32.18 0.14 -13.74
CA ARG A 228 32.36 -0.12 -15.17
C ARG A 228 33.13 -1.43 -15.41
N THR A 229 32.83 -2.46 -14.62
CA THR A 229 33.52 -3.76 -14.69
C THR A 229 32.99 -4.69 -15.78
N ALA A 230 31.83 -4.38 -16.36
CA ALA A 230 31.19 -5.23 -17.36
C ALA A 230 31.85 -5.07 -18.75
N PRO A 231 32.09 -6.15 -19.52
CA PRO A 231 32.79 -6.09 -20.81
C PRO A 231 32.16 -5.14 -21.83
N GLN A 232 30.85 -4.91 -21.75
CA GLN A 232 30.10 -4.04 -22.65
C GLN A 232 30.56 -2.57 -22.57
N PHE A 233 31.20 -2.16 -21.47
CA PHE A 233 31.76 -0.81 -21.33
C PHE A 233 32.99 -0.58 -22.23
N GLU A 234 33.66 -1.62 -22.75
CA GLU A 234 34.76 -1.47 -23.72
C GLU A 234 34.29 -0.81 -25.03
N ARG A 235 33.01 -0.96 -25.39
CA ARG A 235 32.42 -0.33 -26.58
C ARG A 235 32.24 1.19 -26.40
N VAL A 236 32.19 1.67 -25.17
CA VAL A 236 31.83 3.05 -24.84
C VAL A 236 33.09 3.82 -24.44
N ASN A 237 33.67 4.52 -25.39
CA ASN A 237 34.81 5.40 -25.15
C ASN A 237 34.35 6.75 -24.59
N GLY A 238 34.59 6.99 -23.30
CA GLY A 238 34.42 8.29 -22.65
C GLY A 238 33.58 8.27 -21.36
N ASN A 239 33.81 9.26 -20.51
CA ASN A 239 33.22 9.33 -19.16
C ASN A 239 31.76 9.79 -19.15
N ASN A 240 31.23 10.30 -20.27
CA ASN A 240 29.90 10.92 -20.32
C ASN A 240 28.77 9.96 -20.69
N THR A 241 29.10 8.72 -21.08
CA THR A 241 28.13 7.70 -21.47
C THR A 241 28.23 6.51 -20.53
N TRP A 242 27.07 5.99 -20.12
CA TRP A 242 26.86 4.86 -19.23
C TRP A 242 25.94 3.83 -19.91
N LEU A 243 25.85 2.64 -19.34
CA LEU A 243 25.02 1.57 -19.88
C LEU A 243 23.95 1.15 -18.86
N ALA A 244 22.72 1.04 -19.32
CA ALA A 244 21.60 0.44 -18.61
C ALA A 244 21.27 -0.94 -19.19
N PHE A 245 20.50 -1.74 -18.44
CA PHE A 245 19.95 -3.05 -18.81
C PHE A 245 21.02 -4.10 -19.17
N LEU A 246 22.16 -4.04 -18.49
CA LEU A 246 23.21 -5.06 -18.60
C LEU A 246 22.80 -6.38 -17.93
N PRO A 247 23.24 -7.54 -18.46
CA PRO A 247 23.89 -7.75 -19.76
C PRO A 247 22.89 -7.95 -20.92
N LEU A 248 21.59 -8.03 -20.62
CA LEU A 248 20.54 -8.54 -21.52
C LEU A 248 20.24 -7.64 -22.72
N ALA A 249 20.13 -6.33 -22.52
CA ALA A 249 19.77 -5.37 -23.57
C ALA A 249 20.49 -4.02 -23.36
N PRO A 250 21.82 -3.95 -23.52
CA PRO A 250 22.60 -2.77 -23.19
C PRO A 250 22.08 -1.51 -23.92
N ALA A 251 21.68 -0.49 -23.16
CA ALA A 251 21.19 0.78 -23.69
C ALA A 251 22.06 1.94 -23.18
N ASP A 252 22.42 2.85 -24.09
CA ASP A 252 23.26 3.99 -23.77
C ASP A 252 22.45 5.04 -22.98
N ILE A 253 23.00 5.52 -21.87
CA ILE A 253 22.44 6.58 -21.04
C ILE A 253 23.52 7.62 -20.73
N THR A 254 23.14 8.90 -20.69
CA THR A 254 24.10 9.97 -20.34
C THR A 254 24.46 9.90 -18.85
N ALA A 255 25.66 10.39 -18.51
CA ALA A 255 26.12 10.52 -17.13
C ALA A 255 25.19 11.40 -16.28
N ALA A 256 24.65 12.48 -16.85
CA ALA A 256 23.62 13.28 -16.18
C ALA A 256 22.32 12.49 -15.97
N GLY A 257 21.92 11.67 -16.95
CA GLY A 257 20.71 10.85 -16.87
C GLY A 257 20.78 9.82 -15.74
N ILE A 258 21.90 9.10 -15.61
CA ILE A 258 22.04 8.09 -14.54
C ILE A 258 22.02 8.73 -13.15
N VAL A 259 22.69 9.87 -12.97
CA VAL A 259 22.67 10.61 -11.70
C VAL A 259 21.27 11.16 -11.39
N ALA A 260 20.58 11.72 -12.39
CA ALA A 260 19.24 12.26 -12.22
C ALA A 260 18.23 11.16 -11.82
N ILE A 261 18.26 10.01 -12.49
CA ILE A 261 17.43 8.86 -12.12
C ILE A 261 17.77 8.41 -10.68
N ALA A 262 19.05 8.42 -10.29
CA ALA A 262 19.46 7.96 -8.96
C ALA A 262 18.87 8.86 -7.88
N VAL A 263 18.98 10.18 -8.05
CA VAL A 263 18.42 11.17 -7.12
C VAL A 263 16.90 11.05 -7.05
N ILE A 264 16.20 10.97 -8.18
CA ILE A 264 14.73 10.83 -8.21
C ILE A 264 14.31 9.54 -7.50
N THR A 265 14.92 8.40 -7.82
CA THR A 265 14.59 7.12 -7.19
C THR A 265 14.89 7.12 -5.70
N MET A 266 15.99 7.75 -5.26
CA MET A 266 16.32 7.88 -3.84
C MET A 266 15.29 8.73 -3.08
N LEU A 267 14.85 9.85 -3.65
CA LEU A 267 13.81 10.70 -3.07
C LEU A 267 12.48 9.96 -2.96
N LEU A 268 12.03 9.33 -4.04
CA LEU A 268 10.80 8.55 -4.07
C LEU A 268 10.88 7.36 -3.10
N GLY A 269 11.98 6.61 -3.13
CA GLY A 269 12.23 5.47 -2.24
C GLY A 269 12.21 5.89 -0.77
N THR A 270 12.86 7.01 -0.42
CA THR A 270 12.87 7.52 0.96
C THR A 270 11.48 7.93 1.41
N ALA A 271 10.72 8.63 0.58
CA ALA A 271 9.33 8.98 0.87
C ALA A 271 8.47 7.73 1.09
N SER A 272 8.59 6.72 0.23
CA SER A 272 7.91 5.44 0.36
C SER A 272 8.32 4.69 1.63
N LEU A 273 9.61 4.67 1.97
CA LEU A 273 10.13 4.01 3.17
C LEU A 273 9.54 4.64 4.44
N LEU A 274 9.44 5.96 4.50
CA LEU A 274 8.84 6.66 5.63
C LEU A 274 7.33 6.34 5.76
N LEU A 275 6.59 6.42 4.66
CA LEU A 275 5.15 6.16 4.65
C LEU A 275 4.82 4.71 5.00
N LEU A 276 5.48 3.75 4.34
CA LEU A 276 5.26 2.33 4.56
C LEU A 276 5.83 1.87 5.90
N GLY A 277 6.97 2.44 6.35
CA GLY A 277 7.54 2.18 7.66
C GLY A 277 6.60 2.63 8.78
N HIS A 278 6.00 3.81 8.66
CA HIS A 278 4.97 4.27 9.60
C HIS A 278 3.75 3.34 9.60
N LEU A 279 3.26 2.92 8.43
CA LEU A 279 2.16 1.96 8.32
C LEU A 279 2.50 0.61 8.97
N LEU A 280 3.70 0.09 8.73
CA LEU A 280 4.17 -1.17 9.31
C LEU A 280 4.24 -1.09 10.84
N LEU A 281 4.82 -0.02 11.37
CA LEU A 281 4.89 0.21 12.82
C LEU A 281 3.49 0.32 13.45
N PHE A 282 2.56 0.98 12.76
CA PHE A 282 1.17 1.06 13.20
C PHE A 282 0.52 -0.34 13.26
N HIS A 283 0.66 -1.17 12.23
CA HIS A 283 0.13 -2.54 12.25
C HIS A 283 0.82 -3.45 13.27
N LEU A 284 2.12 -3.30 13.50
CA LEU A 284 2.84 -3.98 14.58
C LEU A 284 2.28 -3.59 15.96
N TYR A 285 1.99 -2.31 16.17
CA TYR A 285 1.34 -1.82 17.38
C TYR A 285 -0.06 -2.44 17.55
N LEU A 286 -0.87 -2.47 16.50
CA LEU A 286 -2.21 -3.07 16.52
C LEU A 286 -2.16 -4.57 16.84
N LEU A 287 -1.22 -5.31 16.26
CA LEU A 287 -0.98 -6.73 16.56
C LEU A 287 -0.64 -6.93 18.04
N GLY A 288 0.23 -6.08 18.60
CA GLY A 288 0.57 -6.10 20.03
C GLY A 288 -0.63 -5.83 20.95
N LYS A 289 -1.62 -5.06 20.48
CA LYS A 289 -2.86 -4.77 21.19
C LYS A 289 -4.02 -5.73 20.86
N LYS A 290 -3.84 -6.66 19.92
CA LYS A 290 -4.88 -7.54 19.39
C LYS A 290 -6.11 -6.77 18.89
N LEU A 291 -5.89 -5.60 18.30
CA LEU A 291 -6.93 -4.73 17.74
C LEU A 291 -6.86 -4.74 16.22
N SER A 292 -8.00 -4.58 15.57
CA SER A 292 -8.05 -4.15 14.17
C SER A 292 -7.90 -2.62 14.06
N THR A 293 -7.57 -2.13 12.87
CA THR A 293 -7.56 -0.69 12.56
C THR A 293 -8.94 -0.08 12.83
N PHE A 294 -10.01 -0.77 12.45
CA PHE A 294 -11.38 -0.36 12.71
C PHE A 294 -11.67 -0.20 14.21
N ASP A 295 -11.27 -1.18 15.03
CA ASP A 295 -11.49 -1.15 16.47
C ASP A 295 -10.74 0.02 17.11
N TYR A 296 -9.47 0.21 16.73
CA TYR A 296 -8.65 1.32 17.21
C TYR A 296 -9.28 2.68 16.91
N ILE A 297 -9.71 2.92 15.67
CA ILE A 297 -10.33 4.19 15.26
C ILE A 297 -11.67 4.40 15.98
N THR A 298 -12.47 3.34 16.12
CA THR A 298 -13.77 3.42 16.79
C THR A 298 -13.62 3.75 18.26
N GLU A 299 -12.64 3.14 18.94
CA GLU A 299 -12.36 3.41 20.34
C GLU A 299 -11.83 4.83 20.55
N GLN A 300 -10.93 5.32 19.69
CA GLN A 300 -10.48 6.70 19.73
C GLN A 300 -11.60 7.72 19.54
N ARG A 301 -12.54 7.46 18.62
CA ARG A 301 -13.72 8.32 18.43
C ARG A 301 -14.61 8.34 19.67
N ARG A 302 -14.82 7.18 20.30
CA ARG A 302 -15.59 7.08 21.55
C ARG A 302 -14.94 7.89 22.67
N MET A 303 -13.64 7.70 22.91
CA MET A 303 -12.88 8.43 23.92
C MET A 303 -12.84 9.95 23.67
N LYS A 304 -12.78 10.36 22.40
CA LYS A 304 -12.86 11.78 22.05
C LYS A 304 -14.24 12.36 22.39
N ASN A 305 -15.31 11.68 21.99
CA ASN A 305 -16.67 12.14 22.28
C ASN A 305 -16.94 12.22 23.79
N THR A 306 -16.42 11.29 24.60
CA THR A 306 -16.54 11.37 26.06
C THR A 306 -15.84 12.60 26.63
N ARG A 307 -14.61 12.90 26.18
CA ARG A 307 -13.87 14.09 26.62
C ARG A 307 -14.51 15.40 26.16
N ASP A 308 -15.18 15.42 25.01
CA ASP A 308 -15.87 16.61 24.50
C ASP A 308 -17.18 16.88 25.27
N LEU A 309 -17.65 15.91 26.09
CA LEU A 309 -18.85 16.01 26.94
C LEU A 309 -18.53 16.34 28.41
N GLU A 310 -17.27 16.21 28.83
CA GLU A 310 -16.76 16.54 30.18
C GLU A 310 -16.25 17.99 30.25
#